data_AF-A0A087UEU7-F1
#
_entry.id   AF-A0A087UEU7-F1
#
_cell.length_a   1.000
_cell.length_b   1.000
_cell.length_c   1.000
_cell.angle_alpha   90.00
_cell.angle_beta   90.00
_cell.angle_gamma   90.00
#
_symmetry.space_group_name_H-M   'P 1'
#
loop_
_entity.id
_entity.type
_entity.pdbx_description
1 polymer ?
#
loop_
_entity_poly.entity_id
_entity_poly.type
_entity_poly.pdbx_seq_one_letter_code
_entity_poly.pdbx_strand_id
1 'polypeptide(L)'
;MGATGRPGLTSAAGAFLIFIVLLENMTVPALSCGPGRGGGRRRSPRKLTPLVFKEHVPNVNENSLGASGPPEGKMSRNHPKFKELVPNYNIDITFKDEEGTGEDRLMT
;
A
#
# COMPACT_ATOMS: atom_id res chain seq x y z
N MET A 1 77.61 14.41 -41.61
CA MET A 1 77.22 14.81 -40.24
C MET A 1 76.47 16.15 -40.36
N GLY A 2 75.18 16.31 -40.11
CA GLY A 2 74.28 15.60 -39.22
C GLY A 2 74.03 16.45 -37.97
N ALA A 3 73.02 17.32 -37.99
CA ALA A 3 72.26 17.77 -36.82
C ALA A 3 71.17 18.77 -37.26
N THR A 4 70.03 18.23 -37.68
CA THR A 4 68.76 18.96 -37.79
C THR A 4 68.33 19.41 -36.39
N GLY A 5 68.19 20.72 -36.19
CA GLY A 5 67.69 21.30 -34.94
C GLY A 5 66.27 20.82 -34.65
N ARG A 6 66.09 20.18 -33.48
CA ARG A 6 64.77 19.79 -32.97
C ARG A 6 63.95 21.04 -32.65
N PRO A 7 62.74 21.25 -33.21
CA PRO A 7 61.86 22.29 -32.72
C PRO A 7 61.45 21.93 -31.28
N GLY A 8 61.77 22.83 -30.35
CA GLY A 8 61.38 22.71 -28.95
C GLY A 8 59.86 22.66 -28.82
N LEU A 9 59.40 22.01 -27.76
CA LEU A 9 58.02 21.77 -27.33
C LEU A 9 57.18 23.07 -27.10
N THR A 10 57.69 24.24 -27.48
CA THR A 10 57.16 25.59 -27.23
C THR A 10 56.58 26.28 -28.47
N SER A 11 56.38 25.56 -29.57
CA SER A 11 55.65 26.09 -30.74
C SER A 11 54.17 26.33 -30.40
N ALA A 12 53.59 27.44 -30.86
CA ALA A 12 52.17 27.75 -30.71
C ALA A 12 51.25 26.61 -31.22
N ALA A 13 51.70 25.86 -32.23
CA ALA A 13 51.01 24.66 -32.72
C ALA A 13 51.04 23.50 -31.72
N GLY A 14 52.13 23.34 -30.96
CA GLY A 14 52.24 22.35 -29.89
C GLY A 14 51.35 22.69 -28.70
N ALA A 15 51.29 23.97 -28.32
CA ALA A 15 50.37 24.46 -27.30
C ALA A 15 48.89 24.28 -27.71
N PHE A 16 48.55 24.53 -28.98
CA PHE A 16 47.21 24.29 -29.52
C PHE A 16 46.83 22.80 -29.49
N LEU A 17 47.74 21.90 -29.88
CA LEU A 17 47.52 20.46 -29.81
C LEU A 17 47.32 19.98 -28.37
N ILE A 18 48.12 20.49 -27.42
CA ILE A 18 47.96 20.17 -26.00
C ILE A 18 46.61 20.70 -25.48
N PHE A 19 46.19 21.89 -25.91
CA PHE A 19 44.91 22.48 -25.53
C PHE A 19 43.71 21.70 -26.08
N ILE A 20 43.79 21.21 -27.32
CA ILE A 20 42.77 20.35 -27.93
C ILE A 20 42.69 18.99 -27.19
N VAL A 21 43.83 18.39 -26.88
CA VAL A 21 43.89 17.11 -26.12
C VAL A 21 43.35 17.30 -24.69
N LEU A 22 43.59 18.44 -24.05
CA LEU A 22 43.03 18.76 -22.73
C LEU A 22 41.51 18.97 -22.78
N LEU A 23 40.99 19.60 -23.84
CA LEU A 23 39.56 19.79 -24.05
C LEU A 23 38.83 18.45 -24.26
N GLU A 24 39.41 17.51 -25.02
CA GLU A 24 38.84 16.17 -25.24
C GLU A 24 38.79 15.32 -23.94
N ASN A 25 39.73 15.53 -23.01
CA ASN A 25 39.74 14.84 -21.72
C ASN A 25 38.74 15.42 -20.69
N MET A 26 38.25 16.65 -20.90
CA MET A 26 37.26 17.27 -20.00
C MET A 26 35.82 16.86 -20.30
N THR A 27 35.57 16.24 -21.46
CA THR A 27 34.25 15.74 -21.87
C THR A 27 34.01 14.27 -21.56
N VAL A 28 34.66 13.72 -20.53
CA VAL A 28 34.30 12.39 -20.03
C VAL A 28 32.98 12.51 -19.27
N PRO A 29 31.87 11.87 -19.72
CA PRO A 29 30.64 11.89 -18.97
C PRO A 29 30.85 11.11 -17.67
N ALA A 30 30.93 11.83 -16.55
CA ALA A 30 30.90 11.21 -15.24
C ALA A 30 29.52 10.53 -15.07
N LEU A 31 29.51 9.21 -14.86
CA LEU A 31 28.31 8.44 -14.53
C LEU A 31 27.82 8.86 -13.15
N SER A 32 27.09 9.98 -13.04
CA SER A 32 26.44 10.36 -11.79
C SER A 32 25.28 9.41 -11.52
N CYS A 33 25.32 8.67 -10.41
CA CYS A 33 24.20 7.88 -9.95
C CYS A 33 23.01 8.80 -9.64
N GLY A 34 21.88 8.63 -10.34
CA GLY A 34 20.61 9.29 -9.98
C GLY A 34 20.13 8.89 -8.57
N PRO A 35 19.12 9.57 -8.00
CA PRO A 35 18.62 9.26 -6.66
C PRO A 35 18.30 7.76 -6.58
N GLY A 36 19.07 7.05 -5.76
CA GLY A 36 19.01 5.59 -5.67
C GLY A 36 17.64 5.08 -5.23
N ARG A 37 17.42 3.76 -5.31
CA ARG A 37 16.17 3.14 -4.85
C ARG A 37 15.94 3.50 -3.37
N GLY A 38 14.93 4.33 -3.11
CA GLY A 38 14.60 4.81 -1.77
C GLY A 38 14.45 3.65 -0.78
N GLY A 39 15.22 3.71 0.30
CA GLY A 39 15.19 2.73 1.39
C GLY A 39 13.96 2.96 2.27
N GLY A 40 12.79 2.53 1.80
CA GLY A 40 11.55 2.59 2.57
C GLY A 40 10.79 1.28 2.44
N ARG A 41 10.59 0.57 3.55
CA ARG A 41 9.72 -0.61 3.55
C ARG A 41 8.28 -0.16 3.73
N ARG A 42 7.43 -0.39 2.71
CA ARG A 42 5.98 -0.17 2.83
C ARG A 42 5.44 -1.04 3.96
N ARG A 43 4.56 -0.49 4.82
CA ARG A 43 3.83 -1.29 5.80
C ARG A 43 2.98 -2.30 5.04
N SER A 44 3.18 -3.59 5.33
CA SER A 44 2.31 -4.63 4.79
C SER A 44 0.91 -4.43 5.38
N PRO A 45 -0.16 -4.60 4.59
CA PRO A 45 -1.50 -4.75 5.12
C PRO A 45 -1.54 -5.82 6.20
N ARG A 46 -2.47 -5.67 7.17
CA ARG A 46 -2.75 -6.74 8.14
C ARG A 46 -3.21 -7.98 7.37
N LYS A 47 -2.63 -9.13 7.69
CA LYS A 47 -3.06 -10.41 7.12
C LYS A 47 -4.38 -10.79 7.79
N LEU A 48 -5.46 -10.88 7.02
CA LEU A 48 -6.74 -11.41 7.47
C LEU A 48 -6.70 -12.93 7.29
N THR A 49 -6.86 -13.67 8.38
CA THR A 49 -7.00 -15.13 8.34
C THR A 49 -8.48 -15.48 8.26
N PRO A 50 -8.91 -16.30 7.28
CA PRO A 50 -10.30 -16.73 7.20
C PRO A 50 -10.64 -17.64 8.39
N LEU A 51 -11.90 -17.62 8.80
CA LEU A 51 -12.42 -18.55 9.81
C LEU A 51 -12.56 -19.95 9.21
N VAL A 52 -12.19 -20.97 9.98
CA VAL A 52 -12.39 -22.38 9.63
C VAL A 52 -13.83 -22.79 9.95
N PHE A 53 -14.33 -23.84 9.29
CA PHE A 53 -15.67 -24.36 9.56
C PHE A 53 -15.89 -24.66 11.05
N LYS A 54 -16.98 -24.12 11.62
CA LYS A 54 -17.36 -24.16 13.06
C LYS A 54 -16.44 -23.38 14.02
N GLU A 55 -15.48 -22.62 13.51
CA GLU A 55 -14.74 -21.66 14.32
C GLU A 55 -15.61 -20.44 14.65
N HIS A 56 -15.42 -19.87 15.83
CA HIS A 56 -16.01 -18.61 16.26
C HIS A 56 -14.95 -17.77 16.98
N VAL A 57 -15.03 -16.45 16.83
CA VAL A 57 -14.11 -15.50 17.44
C VAL A 57 -14.91 -14.46 18.20
N PRO A 58 -14.66 -14.25 19.50
CA PRO A 58 -13.68 -14.95 20.36
C PRO A 58 -14.04 -16.42 20.61
N ASN A 59 -13.06 -17.26 20.96
CA ASN A 59 -13.27 -18.70 21.23
C ASN A 59 -13.87 -18.92 22.64
N VAL A 60 -15.04 -18.34 22.86
CA VAL A 60 -15.87 -18.44 24.05
C VAL A 60 -17.34 -18.51 23.61
N ASN A 61 -18.21 -18.96 24.49
CA ASN A 61 -19.65 -19.04 24.20
C ASN A 61 -20.21 -17.65 23.79
N GLU A 62 -21.10 -17.64 22.79
CA GLU A 62 -21.79 -16.44 22.29
C GLU A 62 -22.43 -15.64 23.43
N ASN A 63 -23.11 -16.32 24.35
CA ASN A 63 -23.83 -15.69 25.45
C ASN A 63 -22.94 -15.27 26.65
N SER A 64 -21.61 -15.39 26.51
CA SER A 64 -20.68 -15.00 27.57
C SER A 64 -20.43 -13.48 27.56
N LEU A 65 -20.05 -12.93 28.72
CA LEU A 65 -19.71 -11.51 28.86
C LEU A 65 -18.51 -11.06 27.99
N GLY A 66 -17.68 -11.99 27.53
CA GLY A 66 -16.55 -11.72 26.64
C GLY A 66 -16.91 -11.71 25.15
N ALA A 67 -18.17 -12.00 24.81
CA ALA A 67 -18.71 -12.05 23.45
C ALA A 67 -19.97 -11.18 23.34
N SER A 68 -21.13 -11.76 23.04
CA SER A 68 -22.39 -11.04 22.81
C SER A 68 -23.18 -10.76 24.10
N GLY A 69 -22.84 -11.41 25.22
CA GLY A 69 -23.54 -11.27 26.49
C GLY A 69 -24.85 -12.07 26.58
N PRO A 70 -25.54 -12.02 27.73
CA PRO A 70 -26.77 -12.80 27.95
C PRO A 70 -27.93 -12.31 27.07
N PRO A 71 -28.78 -13.22 26.55
CA PRO A 71 -29.90 -12.84 25.69
C PRO A 71 -30.99 -12.09 26.47
N GLU A 72 -31.47 -10.98 25.92
CA GLU A 72 -32.53 -10.16 26.55
C GLU A 72 -33.94 -10.75 26.39
N GLY A 73 -34.11 -11.79 25.58
CA GLY A 73 -35.38 -12.45 25.30
C GLY A 73 -35.87 -12.28 23.87
N LYS A 74 -36.95 -13.00 23.52
CA LYS A 74 -37.51 -12.99 22.17
C LYS A 74 -38.27 -11.69 21.90
N MET A 75 -37.90 -10.95 20.86
CA MET A 75 -38.66 -9.80 20.39
C MET A 75 -39.76 -10.25 19.42
N SER A 76 -40.99 -9.80 19.65
CA SER A 76 -42.13 -9.98 18.75
C SER A 76 -42.59 -8.64 18.20
N ARG A 77 -43.33 -8.60 17.09
CA ARG A 77 -43.80 -7.35 16.46
C ARG A 77 -44.61 -6.43 17.39
N ASN A 78 -45.28 -7.01 18.40
CA ASN A 78 -46.07 -6.26 19.38
C ASN A 78 -45.26 -5.83 20.61
N HIS A 79 -44.00 -6.27 20.73
CA HIS A 79 -43.16 -5.97 21.87
C HIS A 79 -42.75 -4.48 21.84
N PRO A 80 -42.73 -3.76 22.97
CA PRO A 80 -42.36 -2.33 22.99
C PRO A 80 -40.96 -2.07 22.42
N LYS A 81 -39.98 -2.95 22.73
CA LYS A 81 -38.63 -2.89 22.16
C LYS A 81 -38.55 -3.11 20.66
N PHE A 82 -39.60 -3.63 20.01
CA PHE A 82 -39.60 -3.79 18.55
C PHE A 82 -39.48 -2.44 17.84
N LYS A 83 -39.93 -1.35 18.48
CA LYS A 83 -39.78 0.02 17.97
C LYS A 83 -38.34 0.54 17.98
N GLU A 84 -37.45 -0.11 18.74
CA GLU A 84 -36.03 0.23 18.80
C GLU A 84 -35.27 -0.36 17.61
N LEU A 85 -35.83 -1.39 16.95
CA LEU A 85 -35.24 -1.97 15.76
C LEU A 85 -35.38 -1.01 14.57
N VAL A 86 -34.27 -0.74 13.90
CA VAL A 86 -34.20 0.14 12.74
C VAL A 86 -34.07 -0.70 11.47
N PRO A 87 -34.87 -0.44 10.43
CA PRO A 87 -34.74 -1.13 9.16
C PRO A 87 -33.51 -0.64 8.39
N ASN A 88 -32.75 -1.58 7.81
CA ASN A 88 -31.61 -1.27 6.96
C ASN A 88 -31.94 -1.44 5.47
N TYR A 89 -31.77 -0.33 4.75
CA TYR A 89 -32.01 -0.20 3.31
C TYR A 89 -30.73 0.09 2.53
N ASN A 90 -29.57 -0.32 3.05
CA ASN A 90 -28.31 -0.16 2.34
C ASN A 90 -28.33 -0.93 1.01
N ILE A 91 -28.05 -0.23 -0.08
CA ILE A 91 -28.01 -0.76 -1.45
C ILE A 91 -26.88 -1.77 -1.67
N ASP A 92 -25.84 -1.73 -0.84
CA ASP A 92 -24.69 -2.63 -0.92
C ASP A 92 -24.96 -4.00 -0.28
N ILE A 93 -26.11 -4.15 0.40
CA ILE A 93 -26.50 -5.37 1.10
C ILE A 93 -27.69 -6.01 0.38
N THR A 94 -27.47 -7.22 -0.13
CA THR A 94 -28.56 -8.03 -0.69
C THR A 94 -29.17 -8.88 0.42
N PHE A 95 -30.39 -8.53 0.82
CA PHE A 95 -31.19 -9.32 1.77
C PHE A 95 -31.94 -10.44 1.04
N LYS A 96 -32.02 -11.63 1.65
CA LYS A 96 -32.69 -12.79 1.06
C LYS A 96 -34.22 -12.63 1.10
N ASP A 97 -34.78 -12.25 2.26
CA ASP A 97 -36.22 -11.99 2.50
C ASP A 97 -37.14 -13.02 1.83
N GLU A 98 -36.95 -14.29 2.17
CA GLU A 98 -37.75 -15.38 1.58
C GLU A 98 -39.20 -15.40 2.08
N GLU A 99 -39.44 -14.73 3.21
CA GLU A 99 -40.74 -14.54 3.83
C GLU A 99 -41.55 -13.41 3.17
N GLY A 100 -40.89 -12.48 2.46
CA GLY A 100 -41.51 -11.31 1.84
C GLY A 100 -42.08 -10.31 2.86
N THR A 101 -41.57 -10.31 4.09
CA THR A 101 -42.06 -9.45 5.18
C THR A 101 -41.09 -8.33 5.54
N GLY A 102 -39.84 -8.41 5.05
CA GLY A 102 -38.79 -7.44 5.36
C GLY A 102 -38.22 -7.58 6.77
N GLU A 103 -38.48 -8.68 7.48
CA GLU A 103 -37.96 -8.91 8.84
C GLU A 103 -36.43 -8.99 8.88
N ASP A 104 -35.80 -9.54 7.84
CA ASP A 104 -34.34 -9.60 7.66
C ASP A 104 -33.64 -8.23 7.72
N ARG A 105 -34.40 -7.14 7.52
CA ARG A 105 -33.86 -5.78 7.49
C ARG A 105 -33.85 -5.12 8.87
N LEU A 106 -34.63 -5.62 9.82
CA LEU A 106 -34.80 -5.01 11.14
C LEU A 106 -33.69 -5.47 12.08
N MET A 107 -32.86 -4.54 12.54
CA MET A 107 -31.79 -4.81 13.51
C MET A 107 -31.63 -3.67 14.51
N THR A 108 -30.85 -3.89 15.58
CA THR A 108 -30.55 -2.91 16.63
C THR A 108 -29.59 -1.82 16.17
#